data_AF-A0A1F6V1C4-F1
#
_entry.id   AF-A0A1F6V1C4-F1
#
_cell.length_a   1.000
_cell.length_b   1.000
_cell.length_c   1.000
_cell.angle_alpha   90.00
_cell.angle_beta   90.00
_cell.angle_gamma   90.00
#
_symmetry.space_group_name_H-M   'P 1'
#
loop_
_entity.id
_entity.type
_entity.pdbx_description
1 polymer ?
#
loop_
_entity_poly.entity_id
_entity_poly.type
_entity_poly.pdbx_seq_one_letter_code
_entity_poly.pdbx_strand_id
1 'polypeptide(L)'
;MKYIFDFDDVLFNTTQHFKEQMCLILEKNGISRILIEEYTKKERWNLFTLKKMFVHFSVKEDVYEEIMKESKNSINQELLKLIKKLGKLNCYLVSYGDEEFQLEKIKRSEVGTLFSEIIIVQGSKKEAIEKICTKHKDEEVIFIDDKAKHFEDLDFVKYPNLKTILYTEQNIEPYLQ
;
A
#
# COMPACT_ATOMS: atom_id res chain seq x y z
N MET A 1 20.37 2.87 -8.92
CA MET A 1 19.66 2.64 -7.64
C MET A 1 18.18 2.53 -7.92
N LYS A 2 17.50 1.62 -7.24
CA LYS A 2 16.08 1.31 -7.42
C LYS A 2 15.34 1.34 -6.09
N TYR A 3 14.05 1.64 -6.15
CA TYR A 3 13.19 1.80 -4.99
C TYR A 3 11.95 0.94 -5.12
N ILE A 4 11.68 0.16 -4.08
CA ILE A 4 10.48 -0.63 -3.93
C ILE A 4 9.69 0.00 -2.80
N PHE A 5 8.49 0.47 -3.08
CA PHE A 5 7.60 1.06 -2.10
C PHE A 5 6.49 0.08 -1.76
N ASP A 6 6.16 -0.06 -0.47
CA ASP A 6 4.81 -0.47 -0.10
C ASP A 6 3.80 0.62 -0.46
N PHE A 7 2.53 0.23 -0.53
CA PHE A 7 1.43 1.14 -0.80
C PHE A 7 0.78 1.63 0.50
N ASP A 8 0.19 0.73 1.29
CA ASP A 8 -0.64 1.08 2.44
C ASP A 8 0.21 1.56 3.62
N ASP A 9 -0.11 2.73 4.16
CA ASP A 9 0.60 3.44 5.21
C ASP A 9 2.06 3.85 4.85
N VAL A 10 2.42 3.76 3.57
CA VAL A 10 3.66 4.34 3.00
C VAL A 10 3.32 5.43 1.98
N LEU A 11 2.78 5.07 0.82
CA LEU A 11 2.34 6.02 -0.20
C LEU A 11 0.87 6.43 -0.03
N PHE A 12 0.06 5.53 0.51
CA PHE A 12 -1.36 5.69 0.69
C PHE A 12 -1.70 5.69 2.17
N ASN A 13 -2.23 6.78 2.70
CA ASN A 13 -2.61 7.02 4.09
C ASN A 13 -3.84 6.18 4.47
N THR A 14 -3.67 4.85 4.52
CA THR A 14 -4.75 3.89 4.79
C THR A 14 -5.34 4.12 6.17
N THR A 15 -4.49 4.16 7.19
CA THR A 15 -4.91 4.21 8.60
C THR A 15 -5.26 5.63 9.02
N GLN A 16 -4.46 6.62 8.63
CA GLN A 16 -4.69 8.01 9.06
C GLN A 16 -5.85 8.72 8.32
N HIS A 17 -6.15 8.32 7.08
CA HIS A 17 -7.13 9.05 6.26
C HIS A 17 -8.22 8.14 5.66
N PHE A 18 -7.85 7.16 4.83
CA PHE A 18 -8.83 6.39 4.06
C PHE A 18 -9.83 5.62 4.93
N LYS A 19 -9.34 4.95 5.98
CA LYS A 19 -10.20 4.23 6.93
C LYS A 19 -11.11 5.17 7.72
N GLU A 20 -10.64 6.34 8.10
CA GLU A 20 -11.48 7.33 8.81
C GLU A 20 -12.59 7.85 7.89
N GLN A 21 -12.30 8.17 6.62
CA GLN A 21 -13.33 8.55 5.65
C GLN A 21 -14.31 7.41 5.38
N MET A 22 -13.82 6.18 5.23
CA MET A 22 -14.64 4.99 5.09
C MET A 22 -15.62 4.85 6.27
N CYS A 23 -15.14 4.99 7.51
CA CYS A 23 -15.99 4.96 8.70
C CYS A 23 -17.05 6.07 8.66
N LEU A 24 -16.66 7.32 8.40
CA LEU A 24 -17.58 8.46 8.35
C LEU A 24 -18.68 8.28 7.29
N ILE A 25 -18.35 7.76 6.12
CA ILE A 25 -19.30 7.53 5.03
C ILE A 25 -20.27 6.40 5.40
N LEU A 26 -19.77 5.30 5.97
CA LEU A 26 -20.61 4.19 6.43
C LEU A 26 -21.54 4.60 7.59
N GLU A 27 -21.06 5.44 8.51
CA GLU A 27 -21.87 6.01 9.61
C GLU A 27 -23.02 6.88 9.08
N LYS A 28 -22.75 7.74 8.09
CA LYS A 28 -23.79 8.52 7.40
C LYS A 28 -24.84 7.64 6.73
N ASN A 29 -24.49 6.40 6.39
CA ASN A 29 -25.37 5.41 5.80
C ASN A 29 -25.95 4.41 6.81
N GLY A 30 -25.90 4.75 8.11
CA GLY A 30 -26.60 4.02 9.17
C GLY A 30 -25.84 2.87 9.80
N ILE A 31 -24.55 2.71 9.51
CA ILE A 31 -23.70 1.65 10.08
C ILE A 31 -22.83 2.27 11.16
N SER A 32 -23.04 1.90 12.41
CA SER A 32 -22.28 2.48 13.52
C SER A 32 -20.79 2.12 13.44
N ARG A 33 -19.91 3.06 13.83
CA ARG A 33 -18.47 2.83 13.89
C ARG A 33 -18.06 1.61 14.71
N ILE A 34 -18.79 1.30 15.79
CA ILE A 34 -18.55 0.09 16.59
C ILE A 34 -18.64 -1.17 15.71
N LEU A 35 -19.69 -1.30 14.89
CA LEU A 35 -19.86 -2.47 14.02
C LEU A 35 -18.76 -2.54 12.95
N ILE A 36 -18.37 -1.40 12.39
CA ILE A 36 -17.29 -1.31 11.39
C ILE A 36 -15.96 -1.77 11.99
N GLU A 37 -15.65 -1.30 13.19
CA GLU A 37 -14.44 -1.67 13.92
C GLU A 37 -14.43 -3.15 14.31
N GLU A 38 -15.55 -3.69 14.80
CA GLU A 38 -15.71 -5.10 15.12
C GLU A 38 -15.50 -5.99 13.90
N TYR A 39 -16.12 -5.65 12.76
CA TYR A 39 -15.93 -6.35 11.51
C TYR A 39 -14.46 -6.33 11.06
N THR A 40 -13.84 -5.15 11.08
CA THR A 40 -12.44 -4.98 10.65
C THR A 40 -11.48 -5.75 11.56
N LYS A 41 -11.73 -5.78 12.87
CA LYS A 41 -10.94 -6.59 13.83
C LYS A 41 -11.07 -8.08 13.55
N LYS A 42 -12.28 -8.56 13.24
CA LYS A 42 -12.54 -9.95 12.88
C LYS A 42 -11.83 -10.36 11.58
N GLU A 43 -11.87 -9.49 10.57
CA GLU A 43 -11.25 -9.75 9.26
C GLU A 43 -9.75 -9.42 9.22
N ARG A 44 -9.12 -8.99 10.33
CA ARG A 44 -7.70 -8.61 10.39
C ARG A 44 -6.75 -9.70 9.88
N TRP A 45 -7.12 -10.97 10.09
CA TRP A 45 -6.34 -12.14 9.68
C TRP A 45 -6.76 -12.70 8.32
N ASN A 46 -7.78 -12.12 7.70
CA ASN A 46 -8.27 -12.46 6.37
C ASN A 46 -7.84 -11.37 5.36
N LEU A 47 -7.96 -11.68 4.07
CA LEU A 47 -7.89 -10.67 3.01
C LEU A 47 -9.15 -9.79 3.07
N PHE A 48 -9.03 -8.71 3.84
CA PHE A 48 -10.04 -7.66 3.94
C PHE A 48 -10.29 -7.03 2.57
N THR A 49 -11.57 -6.92 2.19
CA THR A 49 -11.99 -6.09 1.06
C THR A 49 -13.22 -5.30 1.43
N LEU A 50 -13.31 -4.08 0.89
CA LEU A 50 -14.47 -3.23 1.10
C LEU A 50 -15.76 -3.89 0.55
N LYS A 51 -15.66 -4.63 -0.57
CA LYS A 51 -16.80 -5.38 -1.15
C LYS A 51 -17.37 -6.42 -0.18
N LYS A 52 -16.53 -7.17 0.55
CA LYS A 52 -17.01 -8.15 1.55
C LYS A 52 -17.74 -7.47 2.70
N MET A 53 -17.23 -6.33 3.17
CA MET A 53 -17.88 -5.51 4.19
C MET A 53 -19.24 -5.02 3.71
N PHE A 54 -19.34 -4.61 2.45
CA PHE A 54 -20.57 -4.12 1.85
C PHE A 54 -21.66 -5.19 1.77
N VAL A 55 -21.28 -6.40 1.36
CA VAL A 55 -22.19 -7.57 1.40
C VAL A 55 -22.63 -7.84 2.84
N HIS A 56 -21.71 -7.78 3.81
CA HIS A 56 -22.03 -8.03 5.22
C HIS A 56 -23.04 -7.03 5.80
N PHE A 57 -22.87 -5.73 5.53
CA PHE A 57 -23.76 -4.69 6.02
C PHE A 57 -24.91 -4.34 5.07
N SER A 58 -25.08 -5.07 3.96
CA SER A 58 -26.10 -4.80 2.94
C SER A 58 -26.05 -3.36 2.42
N VAL A 59 -24.83 -2.86 2.18
CA VAL A 59 -24.57 -1.49 1.74
C VAL A 59 -24.75 -1.39 0.23
N LYS A 60 -25.36 -0.28 -0.21
CA LYS A 60 -25.54 0.02 -1.63
C LYS A 60 -24.22 0.34 -2.33
N GLU A 61 -24.16 0.08 -3.62
CA GLU A 61 -22.97 0.28 -4.46
C GLU A 61 -22.55 1.75 -4.61
N ASP A 62 -23.47 2.70 -4.50
CA ASP A 62 -23.17 4.14 -4.52
C ASP A 62 -22.28 4.58 -3.35
N VAL A 63 -22.46 3.98 -2.17
CA VAL A 63 -21.60 4.19 -1.00
C VAL A 63 -20.18 3.67 -1.26
N TYR A 64 -20.03 2.61 -2.07
CA TYR A 64 -18.73 2.03 -2.41
C TYR A 64 -17.95 3.03 -3.24
N GLU A 65 -18.62 3.59 -4.24
CA GLU A 65 -18.07 4.64 -5.09
C GLU A 65 -17.73 5.91 -4.31
N GLU A 66 -18.53 6.30 -3.31
CA GLU A 66 -18.22 7.41 -2.42
C GLU A 66 -16.92 7.17 -1.65
N ILE A 67 -16.76 5.99 -1.04
CA ILE A 67 -15.54 5.64 -0.29
C ILE A 67 -14.33 5.57 -1.23
N MET A 68 -14.47 4.91 -2.38
CA MET A 68 -13.36 4.72 -3.31
C MET A 68 -12.90 6.02 -3.99
N LYS A 69 -13.74 7.06 -4.04
CA LYS A 69 -13.31 8.41 -4.48
C LYS A 69 -12.27 9.02 -3.55
N GLU A 70 -12.29 8.68 -2.27
CA GLU A 70 -11.32 9.18 -1.28
C GLU A 70 -9.92 8.60 -1.46
N SER A 71 -9.73 7.59 -2.33
CA SER A 71 -8.41 7.08 -2.68
C SER A 71 -7.48 8.16 -3.23
N LYS A 72 -8.01 9.15 -3.97
CA LYS A 72 -7.20 10.27 -4.49
C LYS A 72 -6.70 11.20 -3.39
N ASN A 73 -7.53 11.43 -2.38
CA ASN A 73 -7.20 12.30 -1.24
C ASN A 73 -6.31 11.62 -0.20
N SER A 74 -6.16 10.30 -0.29
CA SER A 74 -5.41 9.49 0.65
C SER A 74 -3.94 9.31 0.27
N ILE A 75 -3.40 10.06 -0.69
CA ILE A 75 -1.98 9.95 -1.08
C ILE A 75 -1.08 10.86 -0.24
N ASN A 76 0.02 10.28 0.23
CA ASN A 76 1.13 11.00 0.84
C ASN A 76 1.80 11.92 -0.20
N GLN A 77 1.51 13.22 -0.11
CA GLN A 77 1.95 14.21 -1.11
C GLN A 77 3.45 14.46 -1.10
N GLU A 78 4.11 14.32 0.05
CA GLU A 78 5.57 14.50 0.15
C GLU A 78 6.28 13.35 -0.55
N LEU A 79 5.88 12.11 -0.25
CA LEU A 79 6.44 10.93 -0.90
C LEU A 79 6.11 10.90 -2.40
N LEU A 80 4.92 11.35 -2.79
CA LEU A 80 4.52 11.46 -4.20
C LEU A 80 5.46 12.39 -4.99
N LYS A 81 5.82 13.55 -4.44
CA LYS A 81 6.77 14.48 -5.09
C LYS A 81 8.13 13.82 -5.28
N LEU A 82 8.55 13.03 -4.30
CA LEU A 82 9.82 12.35 -4.31
C LEU A 82 9.85 11.22 -5.35
N ILE A 83 8.84 10.36 -5.38
CA ILE A 83 8.68 9.32 -6.42
C ILE A 83 8.72 9.93 -7.82
N LYS A 84 8.04 11.06 -8.04
CA LYS A 84 8.09 11.79 -9.32
C LYS A 84 9.51 12.25 -9.67
N LYS A 85 10.27 12.74 -8.69
CA LYS A 85 11.68 13.16 -8.88
C LYS A 85 12.60 11.96 -9.21
N LEU A 86 12.39 10.82 -8.54
CA LEU A 86 13.16 9.60 -8.78
C LEU A 86 12.93 9.03 -10.19
N GLY A 87 11.71 9.20 -10.72
CA GLY A 87 11.35 8.82 -12.07
C GLY A 87 10.94 7.34 -12.20
N LYS A 88 9.97 7.09 -13.08
CA LYS A 88 9.27 5.80 -13.23
C LYS A 88 10.18 4.58 -13.30
N LEU A 89 11.28 4.66 -14.06
CA LEU A 89 12.21 3.54 -14.29
C LEU A 89 13.00 3.13 -13.03
N ASN A 90 12.93 3.92 -11.97
CA ASN A 90 13.60 3.67 -10.71
C ASN A 90 12.64 3.23 -9.60
N CYS A 91 11.33 3.26 -9.84
CA CYS A 91 10.31 3.02 -8.82
C CYS A 91 9.49 1.75 -9.13
N TYR A 92 9.28 0.96 -8.10
CA TYR A 92 8.48 -0.26 -8.06
C TYR A 92 7.47 -0.16 -6.92
N LEU A 93 6.27 -0.72 -7.09
CA LEU A 93 5.26 -0.81 -6.04
C LEU A 93 5.02 -2.29 -5.72
N VAL A 94 5.22 -2.68 -4.47
CA VAL A 94 4.95 -4.06 -3.99
C VAL A 94 4.06 -3.98 -2.76
N SER A 95 2.80 -4.35 -2.93
CA SER A 95 1.78 -4.21 -1.88
C SER A 95 1.18 -5.56 -1.49
N TYR A 96 0.88 -5.70 -0.20
CA TYR A 96 0.11 -6.84 0.31
C TYR A 96 -1.38 -6.51 0.28
N GLY A 97 -2.20 -7.41 -0.23
CA GLY A 97 -3.66 -7.29 -0.14
C GLY A 97 -4.40 -8.07 -1.21
N ASP A 98 -5.71 -7.88 -1.24
CA ASP A 98 -6.54 -8.36 -2.32
C ASP A 98 -6.19 -7.62 -3.62
N GLU A 99 -5.96 -8.37 -4.69
CA GLU A 99 -5.44 -7.83 -5.95
C GLU A 99 -6.39 -6.83 -6.58
N GLU A 100 -7.67 -7.18 -6.71
CA GLU A 100 -8.67 -6.31 -7.33
C GLU A 100 -8.81 -5.01 -6.52
N PHE A 101 -8.95 -5.13 -5.20
CA PHE A 101 -9.13 -3.98 -4.33
C PHE A 101 -7.91 -3.06 -4.28
N GLN A 102 -6.70 -3.62 -4.22
CA GLN A 102 -5.46 -2.82 -4.23
C GLN A 102 -5.27 -2.10 -5.57
N LEU A 103 -5.44 -2.81 -6.69
CA LEU A 103 -5.32 -2.21 -8.01
C LEU A 103 -6.35 -1.10 -8.23
N GLU A 104 -7.56 -1.25 -7.69
CA GLU A 104 -8.57 -0.21 -7.75
C GLU A 104 -8.19 1.05 -6.97
N LYS A 105 -7.69 0.90 -5.73
CA LYS A 105 -7.16 2.04 -4.96
C LYS A 105 -6.05 2.74 -5.73
N ILE A 106 -5.05 2.00 -6.23
CA ILE A 106 -3.92 2.54 -7.01
C ILE A 106 -4.41 3.31 -8.24
N LYS A 107 -5.38 2.75 -8.97
CA LYS A 107 -5.97 3.38 -10.16
C LYS A 107 -6.67 4.68 -9.80
N ARG A 108 -7.53 4.68 -8.77
CA ARG A 108 -8.30 5.86 -8.35
C ARG A 108 -7.44 6.92 -7.68
N SER A 109 -6.31 6.53 -7.11
CA SER A 109 -5.28 7.45 -6.63
C SER A 109 -4.43 8.10 -7.72
N GLU A 110 -4.55 7.64 -8.98
CA GLU A 110 -3.81 8.17 -10.14
C GLU A 110 -2.27 8.06 -10.00
N VAL A 111 -1.76 7.14 -9.17
CA VAL A 111 -0.31 6.98 -8.94
C VAL A 111 0.32 5.83 -9.73
N GLY A 112 -0.48 4.92 -10.29
CA GLY A 112 0.04 3.70 -10.93
C GLY A 112 1.02 3.96 -12.08
N THR A 113 0.88 5.08 -12.80
CA THR A 113 1.77 5.43 -13.93
C THR A 113 3.19 5.81 -13.50
N LEU A 114 3.41 6.06 -12.20
CA LEU A 114 4.69 6.44 -11.62
C LEU A 114 5.61 5.24 -11.35
N PHE A 115 5.12 4.01 -11.54
CA PHE A 115 5.88 2.79 -11.25
C PHE A 115 6.19 2.02 -12.52
N SER A 116 7.41 1.46 -12.58
CA SER A 116 7.84 0.57 -13.66
C SER A 116 7.08 -0.76 -13.64
N GLU A 117 6.81 -1.28 -12.44
CA GLU A 117 6.04 -2.51 -12.20
C GLU A 117 5.27 -2.36 -10.88
N ILE A 118 4.06 -2.90 -10.85
CA ILE A 118 3.17 -2.94 -9.69
C ILE A 118 2.87 -4.41 -9.43
N ILE A 119 3.17 -4.88 -8.22
CA ILE A 119 2.99 -6.27 -7.83
C ILE A 119 2.13 -6.29 -6.57
N ILE A 120 0.99 -6.97 -6.63
CA ILE A 120 0.14 -7.24 -5.46
C ILE A 120 0.35 -8.68 -5.03
N VAL A 121 0.56 -8.90 -3.74
CA VAL A 121 0.75 -10.23 -3.15
C VAL A 121 -0.25 -10.49 -2.04
N GLN A 122 -0.62 -11.76 -1.84
CA GLN A 122 -1.52 -12.19 -0.77
C GLN A 122 -0.77 -12.88 0.39
N GLY A 123 0.56 -12.82 0.40
CA GLY A 123 1.43 -13.46 1.39
C GLY A 123 2.71 -12.67 1.60
N SER A 124 3.84 -13.37 1.71
CA SER A 124 5.14 -12.69 1.77
C SER A 124 5.41 -11.90 0.49
N LYS A 125 6.07 -10.74 0.63
CA LYS A 125 6.57 -9.92 -0.48
C LYS A 125 7.91 -10.42 -1.02
N LYS A 126 8.53 -11.41 -0.35
CA LYS A 126 9.88 -11.93 -0.63
C LYS A 126 10.11 -12.20 -2.11
N GLU A 127 9.30 -13.03 -2.74
CA GLU A 127 9.53 -13.43 -4.13
C GLU A 127 9.52 -12.23 -5.09
N ALA A 128 8.61 -11.27 -4.86
CA ALA A 128 8.53 -10.04 -5.65
C ALA A 128 9.79 -9.17 -5.47
N ILE A 129 10.25 -9.01 -4.23
CA ILE A 129 11.45 -8.24 -3.90
C ILE A 129 12.69 -8.90 -4.50
N GLU A 130 12.88 -10.20 -4.28
CA GLU A 130 14.01 -10.97 -4.81
C GLU A 130 14.09 -10.93 -6.34
N LYS A 131 12.93 -10.98 -7.03
CA LYS A 131 12.86 -10.82 -8.49
C LYS A 131 13.40 -9.46 -8.93
N ILE A 132 13.04 -8.37 -8.24
CA ILE A 132 13.52 -7.02 -8.54
C ILE A 132 15.02 -6.91 -8.23
N CYS A 133 15.50 -7.44 -7.10
CA CYS A 133 16.93 -7.48 -6.77
C CYS A 133 17.75 -8.25 -7.81
N THR A 134 17.24 -9.39 -8.29
CA THR A 134 17.88 -10.19 -9.34
C THR A 134 17.96 -9.42 -10.66
N LYS A 135 16.89 -8.73 -11.04
CA LYS A 135 16.82 -7.88 -12.24
C LYS A 135 17.82 -6.72 -12.19
N HIS A 136 18.11 -6.21 -10.99
CA HIS A 136 18.99 -5.07 -10.74
C HIS A 136 20.21 -5.44 -9.88
N LYS A 137 20.82 -6.60 -10.15
CA LYS A 137 21.92 -7.14 -9.33
C LYS A 137 23.14 -6.21 -9.17
N ASP A 138 23.37 -5.33 -10.15
CA ASP A 138 24.50 -4.40 -10.19
C ASP A 138 24.14 -3.00 -9.65
N GLU A 139 22.92 -2.83 -9.13
CA GLU A 139 22.44 -1.60 -8.53
C GLU A 139 21.96 -1.84 -7.09
N GLU A 140 22.09 -0.83 -6.23
CA GLU A 140 21.42 -0.85 -4.93
C GLU A 140 19.89 -0.80 -5.10
N VAL A 141 19.19 -1.63 -4.33
CA VAL A 141 17.74 -1.71 -4.28
C VAL A 141 17.29 -1.42 -2.85
N ILE A 142 16.45 -0.42 -2.67
CA ILE A 142 15.92 0.01 -1.37
C ILE A 142 14.45 -0.38 -1.29
N PHE A 143 14.11 -1.24 -0.32
CA PHE A 143 12.74 -1.61 -0.01
C PHE A 143 12.22 -0.81 1.19
N ILE A 144 11.08 -0.15 1.00
CA ILE A 144 10.48 0.79 1.95
C ILE A 144 9.10 0.27 2.33
N ASP A 145 8.91 -0.03 3.62
CA ASP A 145 7.68 -0.62 4.16
C ASP A 145 7.46 -0.16 5.60
N ASP A 146 6.20 0.04 6.02
CA ASP A 146 5.85 0.48 7.37
C ASP A 146 5.86 -0.66 8.41
N LYS A 147 5.98 -1.92 7.96
CA LYS A 147 5.87 -3.11 8.81
C LYS A 147 7.16 -3.93 8.77
N ALA A 148 7.86 -3.96 9.91
CA ALA A 148 9.09 -4.74 10.08
C ALA A 148 8.95 -6.23 9.71
N LYS A 149 7.77 -6.83 9.91
CA LYS A 149 7.50 -8.23 9.54
C LYS A 149 7.71 -8.54 8.06
N HIS A 150 7.61 -7.54 7.18
CA HIS A 150 7.84 -7.70 5.75
C HIS A 150 9.32 -7.78 5.39
N PHE A 151 10.22 -7.60 6.36
CA PHE A 151 11.66 -7.78 6.20
C PHE A 151 12.18 -9.11 6.76
N GLU A 152 11.40 -9.79 7.60
CA GLU A 152 11.88 -10.93 8.42
C GLU A 152 12.36 -12.12 7.60
N ASP A 153 11.78 -12.35 6.42
CA ASP A 153 12.07 -13.51 5.57
C ASP A 153 12.95 -13.21 4.35
N LEU A 154 13.46 -11.97 4.25
CA LEU A 154 14.37 -11.53 3.18
C LEU A 154 15.78 -12.11 3.37
N ASP A 155 16.43 -12.45 2.26
CA ASP A 155 17.78 -13.03 2.26
C ASP A 155 18.84 -12.01 1.84
N PHE A 156 19.41 -11.32 2.83
CA PHE A 156 20.46 -10.31 2.62
C PHE A 156 21.83 -10.91 2.24
N VAL A 157 22.04 -12.21 2.47
CA VAL A 157 23.28 -12.89 2.05
C VAL A 157 23.22 -13.17 0.55
N LYS A 158 22.07 -13.65 0.07
CA LYS A 158 21.81 -13.88 -1.35
C LYS A 158 21.67 -12.57 -2.14
N TYR A 159 21.10 -11.53 -1.52
CA TYR A 159 20.88 -10.22 -2.13
C TYR A 159 21.59 -9.10 -1.36
N PRO A 160 22.93 -9.01 -1.45
CA PRO A 160 23.69 -7.98 -0.74
C PRO A 160 23.41 -6.55 -1.25
N ASN A 161 22.79 -6.42 -2.43
CA ASN A 161 22.36 -5.15 -3.01
C ASN A 161 21.01 -4.66 -2.44
N LEU A 162 20.32 -5.45 -1.61
CA LEU A 162 19.08 -5.08 -0.96
C LEU A 162 19.33 -4.32 0.36
N LYS A 163 18.71 -3.16 0.50
CA LYS A 163 18.58 -2.41 1.75
C LYS A 163 17.11 -2.24 2.10
N THR A 164 16.81 -2.07 3.38
CA THR A 164 15.45 -1.88 3.87
C THR A 164 15.34 -0.60 4.68
N ILE A 165 14.22 0.10 4.55
CA ILE A 165 13.84 1.25 5.38
C ILE A 165 12.49 0.92 5.99
N LEU A 166 12.46 0.83 7.33
CA LEU A 166 11.21 0.81 8.07
C LEU A 166 10.61 2.23 8.04
N TYR A 167 9.54 2.44 7.30
CA TYR A 167 8.93 3.77 7.17
C TYR A 167 8.23 4.18 8.47
N THR A 168 8.54 5.38 8.96
CA THR A 168 7.93 5.97 10.16
C THR A 168 7.49 7.42 9.89
N GLU A 169 7.12 7.72 8.65
CA GLU A 169 6.73 9.06 8.16
C GLU A 169 7.87 10.08 8.02
N GLN A 170 8.84 10.09 8.94
CA GLN A 170 9.83 11.17 9.10
C GLN A 170 11.25 10.84 8.62
N ASN A 171 11.48 9.64 8.07
CA ASN A 171 12.81 9.04 7.96
C ASN A 171 13.27 8.69 6.53
N ILE A 172 12.57 9.19 5.51
CA ILE A 172 12.86 8.82 4.12
C ILE A 172 13.89 9.74 3.44
N GLU A 173 13.94 11.03 3.77
CA GLU A 173 14.78 12.00 3.04
C GLU A 173 16.28 11.66 2.96
N PRO A 174 16.95 11.15 4.02
CA PRO A 174 18.38 10.86 3.97
C PRO A 174 18.77 9.75 2.98
N TYR A 175 17.82 8.92 2.57
CA TYR A 175 18.09 7.73 1.74
C TYR A 175 17.71 7.93 0.26
N LEU A 176 17.13 9.09 -0.09
CA LEU A 176 16.63 9.40 -1.43
C LEU A 176 17.41 10.55 -2.10
N GLN A 177 18.70 10.69 -1.75
CA GLN A 177 19.65 11.65 -2.34
C GLN A 177 20.35 11.09 -3.58
#